data_AF-A0A7S0BZ64-F1
#
_entry.id   AF-A0A7S0BZ64-F1
#
_cell.length_a   1.000
_cell.length_b   1.000
_cell.length_c   1.000
_cell.angle_alpha   90.00
_cell.angle_beta   90.00
_cell.angle_gamma   90.00
#
_symmetry.space_group_name_H-M   'P 1'
#
loop_
_entity.id
_entity.type
_entity.pdbx_description
1 polymer ?
#
loop_
_entity_poly.entity_id
_entity_poly.type
_entity_poly.pdbx_seq_one_letter_code
_entity_poly.pdbx_strand_id
1 'polypeptide(L)'
;MRREMDDFYDTSTDCSRTKIFVTPDEVAQAFSHYSYQYSGHKILICDLQGVYDDQLRLFRLTDPVIHYYSPHKPDKKKVYGRTDRGRKGMDDFFESHVCNALCHVVTRGFKNARESKRPKVTITIDD
;
A
#
# COMPACT_ATOMS: atom_id res chain seq x y z
N MET A 1 7.13 48.78 -31.26
CA MET A 1 6.51 48.66 -29.93
C MET A 1 6.79 47.24 -29.47
N ARG A 2 7.59 47.09 -28.39
CA ARG A 2 7.79 45.93 -27.49
C ARG A 2 6.99 44.65 -27.82
N ARG A 3 7.50 43.42 -27.79
CA ARG A 3 8.66 42.77 -27.15
C ARG A 3 8.76 41.34 -27.69
N GLU A 4 9.94 40.76 -27.54
CA GLU A 4 10.28 39.34 -27.72
C GLU A 4 9.35 38.41 -26.94
N MET A 5 9.13 37.20 -27.46
CA MET A 5 8.59 36.10 -26.67
C MET A 5 9.19 34.79 -27.21
N ASP A 6 10.41 34.53 -26.74
CA ASP A 6 11.05 33.22 -26.80
C ASP A 6 10.23 32.25 -25.93
N ASP A 7 9.36 31.45 -26.54
CA ASP A 7 8.74 30.31 -25.86
C ASP A 7 9.78 29.18 -25.78
N PHE A 8 10.66 29.34 -24.80
CA PHE A 8 11.62 28.37 -24.31
C PHE A 8 10.89 27.05 -23.97
N TYR A 9 10.98 26.08 -24.89
CA TYR A 9 10.54 24.72 -24.67
C TYR A 9 11.40 24.11 -23.56
N ASP A 10 10.92 24.21 -22.32
CA ASP A 10 11.59 23.58 -21.19
C ASP A 10 11.41 22.05 -21.29
N THR A 11 12.38 21.40 -21.92
CA THR A 11 12.56 19.95 -21.90
C THR A 11 13.17 19.48 -20.58
N SER A 12 12.89 20.13 -19.45
CA SER A 12 13.24 19.59 -18.15
C SER A 12 12.30 18.43 -17.83
N THR A 13 12.81 17.23 -18.08
CA THR A 13 12.31 16.04 -17.41
C THR A 13 12.64 16.21 -15.94
N ASP A 14 11.81 16.95 -15.19
CA ASP A 14 11.98 17.08 -13.76
C ASP A 14 11.79 15.69 -13.13
N CYS A 15 12.92 15.10 -12.77
CA CYS A 15 13.02 13.85 -12.01
C CYS A 15 12.77 14.16 -10.53
N SER A 16 11.75 14.98 -10.23
CA SER A 16 11.45 15.41 -8.88
C SER A 16 11.18 14.18 -8.03
N ARG A 17 12.00 14.02 -7.00
CA ARG A 17 11.76 13.03 -5.96
C ARG A 17 10.42 13.34 -5.33
N THR A 18 9.43 12.48 -5.55
CA THR A 18 8.14 12.63 -4.88
C THR A 18 8.35 12.31 -3.39
N LYS A 19 8.21 13.31 -2.53
CA LYS A 19 8.17 13.10 -1.08
C LYS A 19 6.72 12.87 -0.67
N ILE A 20 6.46 11.79 0.06
CA ILE A 20 5.15 11.54 0.66
C ILE A 20 5.30 11.48 2.18
N PHE A 21 4.30 12.03 2.85
CA PHE A 21 4.16 12.04 4.29
C PHE A 21 2.96 11.16 4.62
N VAL A 22 3.11 10.29 5.61
CA VAL A 22 2.06 9.37 6.05
C VAL A 22 2.10 9.19 7.54
N THR A 23 0.96 8.87 8.15
CA THR A 23 0.92 8.51 9.57
C THR A 23 1.23 7.01 9.78
N PRO A 24 1.55 6.57 11.01
CA PRO A 24 1.71 5.16 11.31
C PRO A 24 0.47 4.31 10.96
N ASP A 25 -0.73 4.86 11.18
CA ASP A 25 -2.00 4.20 10.83
C ASP A 25 -2.15 4.03 9.31
N GLU A 26 -1.77 5.05 8.54
CA GLU A 26 -1.78 4.97 7.08
C GLU A 26 -0.78 3.92 6.55
N VAL A 27 0.36 3.77 7.22
CA VAL A 27 1.32 2.69 6.91
C VAL A 27 0.71 1.32 7.18
N ALA A 28 0.04 1.14 8.31
CA ALA A 28 -0.65 -0.10 8.65
C ALA A 28 -1.74 -0.44 7.63
N GLN A 29 -2.58 0.54 7.25
CA GLN A 29 -3.61 0.39 6.22
C GLN A 29 -3.02 0.02 4.85
N ALA A 30 -1.92 0.68 4.46
CA ALA A 30 -1.24 0.39 3.20
C ALA A 30 -0.59 -0.99 3.19
N PHE A 31 -0.04 -1.45 4.32
CA PHE A 31 0.50 -2.80 4.45
C PHE A 31 -0.58 -3.87 4.32
N SER A 32 -1.76 -3.65 4.92
CA SER A 32 -2.90 -4.56 4.74
C SER A 32 -3.29 -4.68 3.27
N HIS A 33 -3.48 -3.57 2.56
CA HIS A 33 -3.78 -3.59 1.13
C HIS A 33 -2.63 -4.24 0.32
N TYR A 34 -1.37 -3.92 0.62
CA TYR A 34 -0.21 -4.55 -0.02
C TYR A 34 -0.24 -6.07 0.09
N SER A 35 -0.55 -6.62 1.27
CA SER A 35 -0.59 -8.08 1.48
C SER A 35 -1.61 -8.78 0.56
N TYR A 36 -2.76 -8.13 0.35
CA TYR A 36 -3.80 -8.60 -0.57
C TYR A 36 -3.33 -8.56 -2.02
N GLN A 37 -2.74 -7.44 -2.45
CA GLN A 37 -2.26 -7.30 -3.82
C GLN A 37 -1.09 -8.25 -4.12
N TYR A 38 -0.13 -8.35 -3.20
CA TYR A 38 1.07 -9.19 -3.32
C TYR A 38 0.73 -10.68 -3.40
N SER A 39 -0.27 -11.13 -2.63
CA SER A 39 -0.69 -12.52 -2.64
C SER A 39 -1.55 -12.92 -3.86
N GLY A 40 -1.80 -12.00 -4.79
CA GLY A 40 -2.74 -12.22 -5.88
C GLY A 40 -4.17 -12.40 -5.37
N HIS A 41 -4.55 -11.58 -4.40
CA HIS A 41 -5.90 -11.51 -3.81
C HIS A 41 -6.29 -12.73 -2.95
N LYS A 42 -5.30 -13.46 -2.41
CA LYS A 42 -5.52 -14.71 -1.67
C LYS A 42 -5.39 -14.59 -0.16
N ILE A 43 -4.59 -13.63 0.31
CA ILE A 43 -4.26 -13.42 1.71
C ILE A 43 -4.42 -11.94 2.01
N LEU A 44 -5.17 -11.61 3.06
CA LEU A 44 -5.23 -10.26 3.62
C LEU A 44 -4.76 -10.33 5.08
N ILE A 45 -3.79 -9.51 5.44
CA ILE A 45 -3.34 -9.31 6.82
C ILE A 45 -3.93 -7.99 7.31
N CYS A 46 -4.75 -8.00 8.36
CA CYS A 46 -5.44 -6.82 8.90
C CYS A 46 -5.54 -6.91 10.43
N ASP A 47 -6.25 -5.96 11.05
CA ASP A 47 -6.31 -5.82 12.51
C ASP A 47 -4.90 -5.76 13.13
N LEU A 48 -4.09 -4.85 12.58
CA LEU A 48 -2.69 -4.69 12.95
C LEU A 48 -2.63 -3.90 14.26
N GLN A 49 -2.30 -4.58 15.35
CA GLN A 49 -2.18 -3.99 16.69
C GLN A 49 -0.71 -3.95 17.09
N GLY A 50 -0.30 -2.92 17.84
CA GLY A 50 1.08 -2.81 18.27
C GLY A 50 1.53 -1.39 18.53
N VAL A 51 2.84 -1.18 18.46
CA VAL A 51 3.49 0.11 18.73
C VAL A 51 4.41 0.48 17.57
N TYR A 52 4.38 1.75 17.17
CA TYR A 52 5.36 2.35 16.27
C TYR A 52 6.42 3.09 17.11
N ASP A 53 7.68 2.74 16.89
CA ASP A 53 8.84 3.40 17.46
C ASP A 53 9.41 4.38 16.42
N ASP A 54 9.17 5.68 16.61
CA ASP A 54 9.60 6.69 15.64
C ASP A 54 11.13 6.87 15.57
N GLN A 55 11.83 6.68 16.69
CA GLN A 55 13.30 6.79 16.72
C GLN A 55 13.95 5.69 15.90
N LEU A 56 13.41 4.48 15.97
CA LEU A 56 13.89 3.31 15.21
C LEU A 56 13.18 3.12 13.87
N ARG A 57 12.16 3.93 13.56
CA ARG A 57 11.27 3.77 12.39
C ARG A 57 10.74 2.34 12.28
N LEU A 58 10.34 1.75 13.41
CA LEU A 58 10.04 0.32 13.53
C LEU A 58 8.62 0.09 14.05
N PHE A 59 7.85 -0.72 13.33
CA PHE A 59 6.57 -1.24 13.81
C PHE A 59 6.79 -2.57 14.56
N ARG A 60 6.31 -2.65 15.80
CA ARG A 60 6.22 -3.90 16.57
C ARG A 60 4.75 -4.29 16.65
N LEU A 61 4.36 -5.20 15.76
CA LEU A 61 2.97 -5.66 15.65
C LEU A 61 2.78 -6.99 16.36
N THR A 62 1.60 -7.18 16.94
CA THR A 62 1.15 -8.41 17.61
C THR A 62 -0.25 -8.78 17.13
N ASP A 63 -0.56 -10.07 17.22
CA ASP A 63 -1.90 -10.64 17.01
C ASP A 63 -2.63 -10.21 15.72
N PRO A 64 -1.97 -10.19 14.53
CA PRO A 64 -2.66 -9.83 13.30
C PRO A 64 -3.74 -10.83 12.93
N VAL A 65 -4.84 -10.35 12.36
CA VAL A 65 -5.85 -11.19 11.72
C VAL A 65 -5.42 -11.49 10.29
N ILE A 66 -5.47 -12.76 9.89
CA ILE A 66 -5.14 -13.19 8.53
C ILE A 66 -6.37 -13.84 7.90
N HIS A 67 -6.89 -13.22 6.84
CA HIS A 67 -7.96 -13.79 6.04
C HIS A 67 -7.38 -14.53 4.83
N TYR A 68 -7.87 -15.74 4.57
CA TYR A 68 -7.48 -16.54 3.40
C TYR A 68 -8.67 -16.90 2.53
N TYR A 69 -8.53 -16.73 1.22
CA TYR A 69 -9.49 -17.22 0.25
C TYR A 69 -8.80 -17.61 -1.05
N SER A 70 -9.20 -18.73 -1.64
CA SER A 70 -8.72 -19.15 -2.96
C SER A 70 -9.91 -19.68 -3.76
N PRO A 71 -10.24 -19.08 -4.92
CA PRO A 71 -11.31 -19.58 -5.79
C PRO A 71 -11.10 -21.04 -6.21
N HIS A 72 -9.85 -21.50 -6.32
CA HIS A 72 -9.50 -22.88 -6.66
C HIS A 72 -9.64 -23.86 -5.49
N LYS A 73 -9.89 -23.37 -4.26
CA LYS A 73 -10.04 -24.19 -3.04
C LYS A 73 -11.13 -23.58 -2.14
N PRO A 74 -12.38 -23.47 -2.61
CA PRO A 74 -13.45 -22.75 -1.92
C PRO A 74 -13.84 -23.37 -0.57
N ASP A 75 -13.61 -24.67 -0.39
CA ASP A 75 -13.91 -25.38 0.86
C ASP A 75 -12.85 -25.15 1.95
N LYS A 76 -11.67 -24.62 1.58
CA LYS A 76 -10.61 -24.35 2.53
C LYS A 76 -10.93 -23.07 3.31
N LYS A 77 -11.34 -23.24 4.58
CA LYS A 77 -11.74 -22.16 5.48
C LYS A 77 -10.89 -22.16 6.75
N LYS A 78 -10.80 -21.02 7.43
CA LYS A 78 -10.13 -20.86 8.73
C LYS A 78 -8.66 -21.32 8.73
N VAL A 79 -7.93 -21.02 7.65
CA VAL A 79 -6.55 -21.48 7.43
C VAL A 79 -5.61 -20.92 8.48
N TYR A 80 -5.85 -19.69 8.92
CA TYR A 80 -5.04 -18.99 9.92
C TYR A 80 -5.76 -18.86 11.27
N GLY A 81 -6.69 -19.76 11.55
CA GLY A 81 -7.38 -19.85 12.83
C GLY A 81 -8.80 -19.27 12.83
N ARG A 82 -9.35 -19.08 14.03
CA ARG A 82 -10.78 -18.74 14.22
C ARG A 82 -11.17 -17.35 13.73
N THR A 83 -10.22 -16.41 13.68
CA THR A 83 -10.42 -15.04 13.21
C THR A 83 -10.38 -14.94 11.69
N ASP A 84 -9.94 -15.99 10.97
CA ASP A 84 -9.99 -16.05 9.52
C ASP A 84 -11.44 -16.22 9.03
N ARG A 85 -12.03 -15.10 8.61
CA ARG A 85 -13.37 -15.00 8.02
C ARG A 85 -13.36 -15.17 6.49
N GLY A 86 -12.22 -15.56 5.92
CA GLY A 86 -12.03 -15.76 4.49
C GLY A 86 -12.48 -14.58 3.65
N ARG A 87 -13.20 -14.87 2.56
CA ARG A 87 -13.66 -13.85 1.60
C ARG A 87 -14.49 -12.74 2.25
N LYS A 88 -15.36 -13.10 3.20
CA LYS A 88 -16.20 -12.11 3.90
C LYS A 88 -15.35 -11.11 4.69
N GLY A 89 -14.32 -11.58 5.40
CA GLY A 89 -13.43 -10.68 6.12
C GLY A 89 -12.63 -9.76 5.19
N MET A 90 -12.26 -10.24 4.00
CA MET A 90 -11.65 -9.40 2.98
C MET A 90 -12.60 -8.33 2.46
N ASP A 91 -13.84 -8.70 2.15
CA ASP A 91 -14.86 -7.75 1.67
C ASP A 91 -15.15 -6.68 2.74
N ASP A 92 -15.33 -7.07 4.01
CA ASP A 92 -15.54 -6.16 5.15
C ASP A 92 -14.38 -5.14 5.30
N PHE A 93 -13.13 -5.59 5.13
CA PHE A 93 -11.96 -4.69 5.17
C PHE A 93 -12.00 -3.66 4.03
N PHE A 94 -12.22 -4.12 2.79
CA PHE A 94 -12.21 -3.22 1.63
C PHE A 94 -13.43 -2.30 1.54
N GLU A 95 -14.54 -2.64 2.20
CA GLU A 95 -15.70 -1.75 2.33
C GLU A 95 -15.37 -0.47 3.13
N SER A 96 -14.48 -0.58 4.12
CA SER A 96 -14.07 0.54 4.98
C SER A 96 -12.70 1.14 4.62
N HIS A 97 -11.87 0.42 3.86
CA HIS A 97 -10.53 0.88 3.49
C HIS A 97 -10.57 2.02 2.46
N VAL A 98 -9.91 3.13 2.80
CA VAL A 98 -9.64 4.23 1.87
C VAL A 98 -8.16 4.21 1.52
N CYS A 99 -7.85 4.08 0.23
CA CYS A 99 -6.47 4.11 -0.24
C CYS A 99 -5.80 5.47 0.06
N ASN A 100 -4.62 5.42 0.66
CA ASN A 100 -3.76 6.59 0.86
C ASN A 100 -2.61 6.64 -0.17
N ALA A 101 -1.80 7.70 -0.11
CA ALA A 101 -0.67 7.90 -1.03
C ALA A 101 0.30 6.70 -1.03
N LEU A 102 0.55 6.11 0.14
CA LEU A 102 1.45 4.96 0.27
C LEU A 102 0.86 3.70 -0.37
N CYS A 103 -0.46 3.46 -0.27
CA CYS A 103 -1.13 2.36 -0.95
C CYS A 103 -0.79 2.36 -2.45
N HIS A 104 -0.88 3.53 -3.09
CA HIS A 104 -0.55 3.66 -4.50
C HIS A 104 0.93 3.44 -4.78
N VAL A 105 1.83 3.76 -3.87
CA VAL A 105 3.27 3.50 -4.05
C VAL A 105 3.58 2.00 -3.93
N VAL A 106 3.08 1.34 -2.89
CA VAL A 106 3.46 -0.06 -2.57
C VAL A 106 2.70 -1.10 -3.40
N THR A 107 1.53 -0.74 -3.95
CA THR A 107 0.76 -1.62 -4.84
C THR A 107 1.05 -1.39 -6.33
N ARG A 108 1.87 -0.40 -6.68
CA ARG A 108 2.32 -0.20 -8.07
C ARG A 108 3.23 -1.34 -8.52
N GLY A 109 3.05 -1.80 -9.75
CA GLY A 109 3.91 -2.80 -10.40
C GLY A 109 3.45 -4.25 -10.29
N PHE A 110 2.34 -4.54 -9.59
CA PHE A 110 1.66 -5.84 -9.71
C PHE A 110 0.92 -6.00 -11.05
N LYS A 111 0.82 -4.93 -11.85
CA LYS A 111 0.33 -4.95 -13.24
C LYS A 111 1.52 -4.77 -14.19
N ASN A 112 1.97 -5.88 -14.78
CA ASN A 112 2.97 -6.03 -15.87
C ASN A 112 4.36 -5.39 -15.69
N ALA A 113 5.40 -6.23 -15.74
CA ALA A 113 6.82 -5.89 -15.51
C ALA A 113 7.53 -5.18 -16.68
N ARG A 114 6.80 -4.72 -17.70
CA ARG A 114 7.38 -4.08 -18.89
C ARG A 114 7.14 -2.58 -18.79
N GLU A 115 8.23 -1.85 -18.57
CA GLU A 115 8.33 -0.39 -18.69
C GLU A 115 7.61 0.45 -17.62
N SER A 116 8.35 0.79 -16.57
CA SER A 116 8.20 2.11 -15.94
C SER A 116 9.46 2.41 -15.16
N LYS A 117 10.12 3.54 -15.48
CA LYS A 117 11.11 4.14 -14.56
C LYS A 117 10.42 4.28 -13.21
N ARG A 118 10.87 3.54 -12.20
CA ARG A 118 10.30 3.66 -10.86
C ARG A 118 10.57 5.09 -10.38
N PRO A 119 9.55 5.89 -10.06
CA PRO A 119 9.78 7.21 -9.51
C PRO A 119 10.59 7.06 -8.21
N LYS A 120 11.59 7.92 -8.02
CA LYS A 120 12.32 7.97 -6.75
C LYS A 120 11.39 8.62 -5.73
N VAL A 121 10.72 7.81 -4.93
CA VAL A 121 9.84 8.28 -3.84
C VAL A 121 10.62 8.27 -2.53
N THR A 122 10.51 9.35 -1.75
CA THR A 122 10.96 9.40 -0.35
C THR A 122 9.73 9.35 0.54
N ILE A 123 9.67 8.37 1.43
CA ILE A 123 8.57 8.19 2.39
C ILE A 123 9.03 8.75 3.73
N THR A 124 8.19 9.56 4.35
CA THR A 124 8.40 10.08 5.70
C THR A 124 7.15 9.74 6.52
N ILE A 125 7.36 9.16 7.71
CA ILE A 125 6.29 8.85 8.65
C ILE A 125 6.28 9.97 9.69
N ASP A 126 5.19 10.71 9.79
CA ASP A 126 5.00 11.83 10.72
C ASP A 126 3.67 11.64 11.47
N ASP A 127 3.66 11.97 12.76
CA ASP A 127 2.47 11.98 13.64
C ASP A 127 1.80 13.36 13.69
#